data_AF-A0A3L6PUS3-F1
#
_entry.id   AF-A0A3L6PUS3-F1
#
_cell.length_a   1.000
_cell.length_b   1.000
_cell.length_c   1.000
_cell.angle_alpha   90.00
_cell.angle_beta   90.00
_cell.angle_gamma   90.00
#
_symmetry.space_group_name_H-M   'P 1'
#
loop_
_entity.id
_entity.type
_entity.pdbx_description
1 polymer ?
#
loop_
_entity_poly.entity_id
_entity_poly.type
_entity_poly.pdbx_seq_one_letter_code
_entity_poly.pdbx_strand_id
1 'polypeptide(L)'
;MDGVMKRAMPMRLLTVGKKRSRGTQLLVEEYKEKLGYYCDFEDTLIRSNPKLTSDVKVQVEAEDAAMMQQLKPEDFVVVLDENGKDVISEQIADLIGDAGNTGSSRLTFCIGGPYGLGVQVRQRADATIRLSSLVLNHQVALIVLMEQLYSMAWTVYRQKFARLFTGYYMLQVVSKKGLVQPYQGTYAICK
;
A
#
# COMPACT_ATOMS: atom_id res chain seq x y z
N MET A 1 19.43 26.12 5.84
CA MET A 1 18.08 26.25 5.23
C MET A 1 17.40 24.93 5.43
N ASP A 2 16.36 24.97 6.25
CA ASP A 2 15.83 23.89 7.06
C ASP A 2 15.41 22.69 6.24
N GLY A 3 16.01 21.54 6.59
CA GLY A 3 15.61 20.24 6.10
C GLY A 3 14.18 19.98 6.57
N VAL A 4 13.23 20.24 5.68
CA VAL A 4 11.85 19.81 5.83
C VAL A 4 11.89 18.31 6.01
N MET A 5 11.68 17.87 7.25
CA MET A 5 11.22 16.53 7.58
C MET A 5 10.15 16.15 6.56
N LYS A 6 10.47 15.37 5.52
CA LYS A 6 9.48 14.78 4.61
C LYS A 6 8.55 13.97 5.53
N ARG A 7 7.38 14.54 5.89
CA ARG A 7 6.33 13.82 6.61
C ARG A 7 6.06 12.55 5.82
N ALA A 8 5.98 11.41 6.51
CA ALA A 8 5.56 10.19 5.85
C ALA A 8 4.21 10.46 5.18
N MET A 9 4.10 10.13 3.89
CA MET A 9 2.89 10.40 3.13
C MET A 9 1.70 9.68 3.79
N PRO A 10 0.55 10.35 4.00
CA PRO A 10 -0.65 9.68 4.46
C PRO A 10 -1.03 8.57 3.49
N MET A 11 -1.44 7.42 4.02
CA MET A 11 -1.89 6.29 3.23
C MET A 11 -3.37 6.04 3.52
N ARG A 12 -4.11 5.65 2.49
CA ARG A 12 -5.50 5.28 2.60
C ARG A 12 -5.75 3.97 1.88
N LEU A 13 -6.58 3.15 2.49
CA LEU A 13 -7.15 1.96 1.89
C LEU A 13 -8.64 2.18 1.65
N LEU A 14 -9.06 2.07 0.39
CA LEU A 14 -10.45 2.04 -0.03
C LEU A 14 -10.82 0.62 -0.44
N THR A 15 -11.69 -0.01 0.34
CA THR A 15 -12.25 -1.33 0.01
C THR A 15 -13.73 -1.20 -0.27
N VAL A 16 -14.24 -1.88 -1.30
CA VAL A 16 -15.69 -2.04 -1.50
C VAL A 16 -16.14 -3.41 -1.03
N GLY A 17 -17.24 -3.47 -0.28
CA GLY A 17 -17.84 -4.73 0.10
C GLY A 17 -18.96 -4.59 1.12
N LYS A 18 -19.50 -5.71 1.59
CA LYS A 18 -20.57 -5.70 2.61
C LYS A 18 -19.98 -5.53 4.01
N LYS A 19 -19.41 -6.62 4.53
CA LYS A 19 -18.80 -6.70 5.85
C LYS A 19 -17.61 -7.64 5.75
N ARG A 20 -16.49 -7.22 6.32
CA ARG A 20 -15.32 -8.10 6.44
C ARG A 20 -15.65 -9.23 7.41
N SER A 21 -15.07 -10.42 7.19
CA SER A 21 -15.15 -11.49 8.18
C SER A 21 -14.50 -11.04 9.50
N ARG A 22 -14.88 -11.65 10.62
CA ARG A 22 -14.30 -11.30 11.93
C ARG A 22 -12.78 -11.45 11.94
N GLY A 23 -12.26 -12.53 11.34
CA GLY A 23 -10.81 -12.76 11.26
C GLY A 23 -10.10 -11.70 10.42
N THR A 24 -10.64 -11.36 9.25
CA THR A 24 -10.07 -10.31 8.40
C THR A 24 -10.09 -8.95 9.08
N GLN A 25 -11.17 -8.61 9.79
CA GLN A 25 -11.26 -7.33 10.49
C GLN A 25 -10.20 -7.20 11.59
N LEU A 26 -10.01 -8.25 12.40
CA LEU A 26 -8.98 -8.25 13.46
C LEU A 26 -7.58 -8.06 12.89
N LEU A 27 -7.24 -8.78 11.81
CA LEU A 27 -5.92 -8.65 11.16
C LEU A 27 -5.71 -7.24 10.59
N VAL A 28 -6.73 -6.68 9.94
CA VAL A 28 -6.67 -5.32 9.39
C VAL A 28 -6.46 -4.28 10.50
N GLU A 29 -7.15 -4.42 11.63
CA GLU A 29 -6.97 -3.53 12.79
C GLU A 29 -5.57 -3.66 13.38
N GLU A 30 -5.06 -4.89 13.53
CA GLU A 30 -3.69 -5.13 14.03
C GLU A 30 -2.62 -4.50 13.12
N TYR A 31 -2.73 -4.70 11.80
CA TYR A 31 -1.79 -4.09 10.85
C TYR A 31 -1.94 -2.57 10.79
N LYS A 32 -3.15 -2.05 10.92
CA LYS A 32 -3.40 -0.61 10.96
C LYS A 32 -2.73 0.05 12.17
N GLU A 33 -2.83 -0.55 13.36
CA GLU A 33 -2.13 -0.06 14.55
C GLU A 33 -0.61 -0.08 14.34
N LYS A 34 -0.08 -1.17 13.77
CA LYS A 34 1.35 -1.29 13.43
C LYS A 34 1.81 -0.26 12.40
N LEU A 35 1.01 0.02 11.38
CA LEU A 35 1.30 1.02 10.35
C LEU A 35 1.20 2.45 10.89
N GLY A 36 0.32 2.69 11.85
CA GLY A 36 0.15 3.98 12.53
C GLY A 36 1.42 4.52 13.20
N TYR A 37 2.36 3.65 13.57
CA TYR A 37 3.67 4.08 14.08
C TYR A 37 4.59 4.69 13.01
N TYR A 38 4.34 4.41 11.73
CA TYR A 38 5.19 4.84 10.61
C TYR A 38 4.54 5.93 9.74
N CYS A 39 3.23 5.84 9.52
CA CYS A 39 2.46 6.75 8.68
C CYS A 39 1.02 6.89 9.17
N ASP A 40 0.37 8.00 8.82
CA ASP A 40 -1.07 8.14 9.02
C ASP A 40 -1.80 7.21 8.04
N PHE A 41 -2.49 6.20 8.56
CA PHE A 41 -3.15 5.15 7.77
C PHE A 41 -4.67 5.17 7.99
N GLU A 42 -5.39 5.49 6.93
CA GLU A 42 -6.84 5.52 6.89
C GLU A 42 -7.40 4.24 6.23
N ASP A 43 -8.39 3.61 6.86
CA ASP A 43 -9.09 2.46 6.29
C ASP A 43 -10.57 2.80 6.10
N THR A 44 -11.03 2.81 4.85
CA THR A 44 -12.41 3.12 4.46
C THR A 44 -13.03 1.93 3.75
N LEU A 45 -14.07 1.35 4.37
CA LEU A 45 -14.94 0.35 3.76
C LEU A 45 -16.18 1.03 3.18
N ILE A 46 -16.29 1.05 1.85
CA ILE A 46 -17.48 1.48 1.14
C ILE A 46 -18.47 0.32 1.11
N ARG A 47 -19.65 0.54 1.69
CA ARG A 47 -20.71 -0.47 1.71
C ARG A 47 -21.33 -0.61 0.33
N SER A 48 -21.26 -1.82 -0.21
CA SER A 48 -22.01 -2.18 -1.41
C SER A 48 -23.52 -2.03 -1.14
N ASN A 49 -24.25 -1.38 -2.05
CA ASN A 49 -25.67 -1.11 -1.87
C ASN A 49 -26.50 -2.35 -2.27
N PRO A 50 -27.11 -3.08 -1.32
CA PRO A 50 -27.82 -4.33 -1.61
C PRO A 50 -29.16 -4.11 -2.33
N LYS A 51 -29.61 -2.86 -2.51
CA LYS A 51 -30.93 -2.55 -3.07
C LYS A 51 -30.97 -2.44 -4.59
N LEU A 52 -29.83 -2.45 -5.29
CA LEU A 52 -29.85 -2.02 -6.69
C LEU A 52 -30.41 -3.07 -7.65
N THR A 53 -30.03 -4.35 -7.60
CA THR A 53 -30.55 -5.41 -8.52
C THR A 53 -29.71 -6.70 -8.37
N SER A 54 -30.18 -7.82 -8.91
CA SER A 54 -29.38 -9.04 -9.17
C SER A 54 -28.40 -8.87 -10.35
N ASP A 55 -28.47 -7.76 -11.09
CA ASP A 55 -27.58 -7.46 -12.20
C ASP A 55 -26.21 -6.99 -11.68
N VAL A 56 -25.20 -7.84 -11.93
CA VAL A 56 -23.80 -7.63 -11.52
C VAL A 56 -23.25 -6.32 -12.10
N LYS A 57 -23.64 -5.93 -13.32
CA LYS A 57 -23.08 -4.73 -13.97
C LYS A 57 -23.48 -3.45 -13.24
N VAL A 58 -24.77 -3.34 -12.92
CA VAL A 58 -25.32 -2.18 -12.19
C VAL A 58 -24.71 -2.10 -10.79
N GLN A 59 -24.43 -3.23 -10.16
CA GLN A 59 -23.75 -3.26 -8.87
C GLN A 59 -22.31 -2.73 -8.98
N VAL A 60 -21.55 -3.18 -9.98
CA VAL A 60 -20.17 -2.72 -10.20
C VAL A 60 -20.13 -1.22 -10.52
N GLU A 61 -21.04 -0.71 -11.36
CA GLU A 61 -21.11 0.72 -11.69
C GLU A 61 -21.42 1.60 -10.48
N ALA A 62 -22.33 1.17 -9.60
CA ALA A 62 -22.65 1.90 -8.38
C ALA A 62 -21.47 1.87 -7.37
N GLU A 63 -20.77 0.75 -7.27
CA GLU A 63 -19.57 0.59 -6.45
C GLU A 63 -18.42 1.48 -6.97
N ASP A 64 -18.23 1.53 -8.29
CA ASP A 64 -17.25 2.37 -8.99
C ASP A 64 -17.53 3.86 -8.74
N ALA A 65 -18.79 4.28 -8.90
CA ALA A 65 -19.20 5.66 -8.63
C ALA A 65 -19.00 6.05 -7.15
N ALA A 66 -19.29 5.15 -6.21
CA ALA A 66 -19.08 5.39 -4.78
C ALA A 66 -17.59 5.50 -4.43
N MET A 67 -16.73 4.70 -5.06
CA MET A 67 -15.28 4.82 -4.93
C MET A 67 -14.77 6.14 -5.51
N MET A 68 -15.21 6.52 -6.71
CA MET A 68 -14.81 7.77 -7.35
C MET A 68 -15.15 9.00 -6.50
N GLN A 69 -16.27 9.00 -5.78
CA GLN A 69 -16.64 10.09 -4.86
C GLN A 69 -15.67 10.24 -3.67
N GLN A 70 -14.94 9.19 -3.32
CA GLN A 70 -13.97 9.20 -2.22
C GLN A 70 -12.56 9.61 -2.67
N LEU A 71 -12.28 9.57 -3.97
CA LEU A 71 -10.99 9.88 -4.57
C LEU A 71 -10.91 11.37 -4.91
N LYS A 72 -9.80 12.01 -4.51
CA LYS A 72 -9.50 13.38 -4.92
C LYS A 72 -8.56 13.41 -6.12
N PRO A 73 -8.52 14.51 -6.90
CA PRO A 73 -7.57 14.66 -8.01
C PRO A 73 -6.09 14.63 -7.58
N GLU A 74 -5.82 15.06 -6.36
CA GLU A 74 -4.49 15.15 -5.73
C GLU A 74 -4.00 13.85 -5.08
N ASP A 75 -4.89 12.85 -4.92
CA ASP A 75 -4.53 11.53 -4.39
C ASP A 75 -3.75 10.75 -5.45
N PHE A 76 -2.68 10.05 -5.06
CA PHE A 76 -2.03 9.05 -5.91
C PHE A 76 -2.78 7.72 -5.76
N VAL A 77 -3.43 7.25 -6.82
CA VAL A 77 -4.36 6.12 -6.77
C VAL A 77 -3.70 4.85 -7.30
N VAL A 78 -3.61 3.83 -6.44
CA VAL A 78 -3.08 2.51 -6.76
C VAL A 78 -4.23 1.51 -6.74
N VAL A 79 -4.50 0.90 -7.88
CA VAL A 79 -5.53 -0.14 -8.01
C VAL A 79 -4.89 -1.53 -7.95
N LEU A 80 -5.54 -2.43 -7.20
CA LEU A 80 -5.15 -3.82 -7.12
C LEU A 80 -5.99 -4.64 -8.11
N ASP A 81 -5.33 -5.17 -9.14
CA ASP A 81 -5.97 -5.91 -10.22
C ASP A 81 -5.08 -7.08 -10.65
N GLU A 82 -5.70 -8.19 -11.03
CA GLU A 82 -5.03 -9.36 -11.60
C GLU A 82 -4.36 -9.05 -12.94
N ASN A 83 -4.76 -7.98 -13.64
CA ASN A 83 -4.12 -7.52 -14.88
C ASN A 83 -3.04 -6.45 -14.64
N GLY A 84 -2.75 -6.15 -13.37
CA GLY A 84 -1.71 -5.20 -12.98
C GLY A 84 -0.31 -5.70 -13.27
N LYS A 85 0.67 -4.81 -13.03
CA LYS A 85 2.09 -5.17 -13.09
C LYS A 85 2.43 -6.05 -11.90
N ASP A 86 3.26 -7.06 -12.11
CA ASP A 86 3.91 -7.78 -11.01
C ASP A 86 4.92 -6.83 -10.36
N VAL A 87 4.76 -6.60 -9.06
CA VAL A 87 5.58 -5.64 -8.32
C VAL A 87 6.28 -6.39 -7.20
N ILE A 88 7.61 -6.32 -7.17
CA ILE A 88 8.38 -6.82 -6.02
C ILE A 88 8.37 -5.78 -4.90
N SER A 89 8.57 -6.21 -3.65
CA SER A 89 8.45 -5.34 -2.47
C SER A 89 9.31 -4.06 -2.54
N GLU A 90 10.47 -4.11 -3.21
CA GLU A 90 11.34 -2.95 -3.44
C GLU A 90 10.70 -1.91 -4.36
N GLN A 91 10.01 -2.35 -5.42
CA GLN A 91 9.35 -1.47 -6.37
C GLN A 91 8.11 -0.78 -5.78
N ILE A 92 7.49 -1.37 -4.74
CA ILE A 92 6.43 -0.70 -3.99
C ILE A 92 7.01 0.51 -3.25
N ALA A 93 8.24 0.41 -2.72
CA ALA A 93 8.89 1.55 -2.06
C ALA A 93 9.19 2.70 -3.03
N ASP A 94 9.57 2.36 -4.26
CA ASP A 94 9.76 3.33 -5.33
C ASP A 94 8.45 4.02 -5.69
N LEU A 95 7.33 3.30 -5.78
CA LEU A 95 6.00 3.89 -6.03
C LEU A 95 5.60 4.91 -4.96
N ILE A 96 5.90 4.67 -3.68
CA ILE A 96 5.66 5.64 -2.61
C ILE A 96 6.62 6.84 -2.73
N GLY A 97 7.87 6.59 -3.13
CA GLY A 97 8.85 7.62 -3.43
C GLY A 97 8.39 8.54 -4.56
N ASP A 98 7.89 7.95 -5.64
CA ASP A 98 7.36 8.63 -6.82
C ASP A 98 6.12 9.45 -6.47
N ALA A 99 5.16 8.89 -5.73
CA ALA A 99 4.02 9.63 -5.20
C ALA A 99 4.46 10.85 -4.36
N GLY A 100 5.52 10.67 -3.55
CA GLY A 100 6.12 11.75 -2.78
C GLY A 100 6.87 12.80 -3.61
N ASN A 101 7.27 12.49 -4.84
CA ASN A 101 7.94 13.40 -5.75
C ASN A 101 6.96 14.12 -6.69
N THR A 102 5.82 13.51 -7.01
CA THR A 102 4.71 14.15 -7.76
C THR A 102 3.97 15.21 -6.95
N GLY A 103 4.26 15.34 -5.65
CA GLY A 103 3.59 16.29 -4.75
C GLY A 103 2.19 15.87 -4.35
N SER A 104 1.84 14.59 -4.54
CA SER A 104 0.55 14.03 -4.15
C SER A 104 0.35 14.17 -2.64
N SER A 105 -0.87 14.50 -2.22
CA SER A 105 -1.17 14.74 -0.81
C SER A 105 -1.31 13.45 0.00
N ARG A 106 -1.65 12.34 -0.67
CA ARG A 106 -1.96 11.05 -0.06
C ARG A 106 -1.84 9.91 -1.08
N LEU A 107 -1.42 8.73 -0.60
CA LEU A 107 -1.40 7.49 -1.37
C LEU A 107 -2.65 6.68 -1.07
N THR A 108 -3.43 6.31 -2.08
CA THR A 108 -4.71 5.60 -1.90
C THR A 108 -4.71 4.26 -2.64
N PHE A 109 -4.82 3.17 -1.89
CA PHE A 109 -4.97 1.82 -2.41
C PHE A 109 -6.44 1.44 -2.56
N CYS A 110 -6.84 1.00 -3.75
CA CYS A 110 -8.22 0.63 -4.06
C CYS A 110 -8.33 -0.90 -4.28
N ILE A 111 -9.20 -1.54 -3.50
CA ILE A 111 -9.56 -2.96 -3.63
C ILE A 111 -11.03 -3.08 -4.00
N GLY A 112 -11.30 -3.70 -5.14
CA GLY A 112 -12.66 -3.97 -5.61
C GLY A 112 -13.43 -4.98 -4.79
N GLY A 113 -14.74 -5.02 -5.04
CA GLY A 113 -15.61 -6.05 -4.50
C GLY A 113 -15.40 -7.42 -5.16
N PRO A 114 -16.27 -8.41 -4.88
CA PRO A 114 -16.17 -9.75 -5.46
C PRO A 114 -16.29 -9.78 -6.99
N TYR A 115 -16.85 -8.73 -7.60
CA TYR A 115 -17.02 -8.59 -9.04
C TYR A 115 -15.96 -7.68 -9.69
N GLY A 116 -14.95 -7.25 -8.91
CA GLY A 116 -13.87 -6.39 -9.38
C GLY A 116 -14.16 -4.89 -9.23
N LEU A 117 -13.39 -4.11 -10.00
CA LEU A 117 -13.50 -2.65 -10.07
C LEU A 117 -14.08 -2.23 -11.42
N GLY A 118 -14.90 -1.18 -11.40
CA GLY A 118 -15.42 -0.59 -12.63
C GLY A 118 -14.36 0.15 -13.43
N VAL A 119 -14.77 0.61 -14.61
CA VAL A 119 -13.87 1.21 -15.60
C VAL A 119 -13.36 2.58 -15.14
N GLN A 120 -14.16 3.35 -14.38
CA GLN A 120 -13.78 4.71 -14.01
C GLN A 120 -12.62 4.71 -13.00
N VAL A 121 -12.68 3.85 -11.97
CA VAL A 121 -11.59 3.74 -10.98
C VAL A 121 -10.32 3.20 -11.65
N ARG A 122 -10.44 2.23 -12.57
CA ARG A 122 -9.29 1.73 -13.35
C ARG A 122 -8.64 2.81 -14.20
N GLN A 123 -9.43 3.67 -14.85
CA GLN A 123 -8.91 4.78 -15.66
C GLN A 123 -8.29 5.90 -14.81
N ARG A 124 -8.82 6.11 -13.60
CA ARG A 124 -8.27 7.09 -12.65
C ARG A 124 -6.98 6.60 -12.00
N ALA A 125 -6.72 5.30 -11.97
CA ALA A 125 -5.54 4.73 -11.32
C ALA A 125 -4.24 5.26 -11.94
N ASP A 126 -3.37 5.80 -11.09
CA ASP A 126 -2.01 6.20 -11.47
C ASP A 126 -1.10 4.97 -11.62
N ALA A 127 -1.39 3.91 -10.86
CA ALA A 127 -0.72 2.62 -10.96
C ALA A 127 -1.69 1.45 -10.77
N THR A 128 -1.40 0.32 -11.43
CA THR A 128 -2.13 -0.94 -11.27
C THR A 128 -1.17 -2.05 -10.88
N ILE A 129 -1.43 -2.70 -9.75
CA ILE A 129 -0.55 -3.68 -9.11
C ILE A 129 -1.26 -5.03 -9.04
N ARG A 130 -0.54 -6.08 -9.43
CA ARG A 130 -0.90 -7.48 -9.19
C ARG A 130 -0.21 -7.96 -7.90
N LEU A 131 -0.99 -8.47 -6.95
CA LEU A 131 -0.45 -9.05 -5.70
C LEU A 131 0.07 -10.48 -5.87
N SER A 132 -0.54 -11.24 -6.77
CA SER A 132 -0.21 -12.64 -7.03
C SER A 132 -0.67 -13.03 -8.42
N SER A 133 -0.01 -14.02 -9.01
CA SER A 133 -0.51 -14.69 -10.22
C SER A 133 -1.76 -15.56 -9.94
N LEU A 134 -2.07 -15.82 -8.67
CA LEU A 134 -3.28 -16.54 -8.26
C LEU A 134 -4.46 -15.57 -8.08
N VAL A 135 -5.67 -16.03 -8.41
CA VAL A 135 -6.91 -15.30 -8.14
C VAL A 135 -7.19 -15.33 -6.64
N LEU A 136 -6.94 -14.20 -5.97
CA LEU A 136 -7.17 -14.05 -4.54
C LEU A 136 -8.58 -13.52 -4.27
N ASN A 137 -9.22 -14.05 -3.24
CA ASN A 137 -10.43 -13.44 -2.70
C ASN A 137 -10.09 -12.03 -2.18
N HIS A 138 -10.95 -11.03 -2.44
CA HIS A 138 -10.78 -9.64 -1.99
C HIS A 138 -10.39 -9.50 -0.50
N GLN A 139 -10.89 -10.36 0.40
CA GLN A 139 -10.49 -10.33 1.81
C GLN A 139 -9.07 -10.83 2.06
N VAL A 140 -8.61 -11.81 1.29
CA VAL A 140 -7.24 -12.34 1.36
C VAL A 140 -6.28 -11.35 0.71
N ALA A 141 -6.64 -10.79 -0.45
CA ALA A 141 -5.88 -9.73 -1.12
C ALA A 141 -5.63 -8.54 -0.17
N LEU A 142 -6.64 -8.16 0.61
CA LEU A 142 -6.52 -7.13 1.63
C LEU A 142 -5.47 -7.47 2.71
N ILE A 143 -5.49 -8.69 3.26
CA ILE A 143 -4.53 -9.09 4.30
C ILE A 143 -3.10 -9.11 3.72
N VAL A 144 -2.95 -9.65 2.51
CA VAL A 144 -1.66 -9.68 1.81
C VAL A 144 -1.15 -8.26 1.58
N LEU A 145 -1.98 -7.34 1.10
CA LEU A 145 -1.60 -5.94 0.94
C LEU A 145 -1.14 -5.32 2.26
N MET A 146 -1.90 -5.51 3.35
CA MET A 146 -1.53 -4.95 4.66
C MET A 146 -0.18 -5.46 5.14
N GLU A 147 0.10 -6.74 4.96
CA GLU A 147 1.39 -7.33 5.31
C GLU A 147 2.52 -6.74 4.46
N GLN A 148 2.31 -6.60 3.14
CA GLN A 148 3.31 -5.99 2.25
C GLN A 148 3.58 -4.53 2.60
N LEU A 149 2.54 -3.75 2.94
CA LEU A 149 2.69 -2.37 3.40
C LEU A 149 3.48 -2.29 4.72
N TYR A 150 3.21 -3.19 5.66
CA TYR A 150 3.94 -3.25 6.92
C TYR A 150 5.42 -3.63 6.70
N SER A 151 5.70 -4.66 5.91
CA SER A 151 7.05 -5.10 5.57
C SER A 151 7.84 -4.00 4.84
N MET A 152 7.19 -3.26 3.95
CA MET A 152 7.77 -2.11 3.29
C MET A 152 8.07 -0.97 4.27
N ALA A 153 7.10 -0.59 5.12
CA ALA A 153 7.28 0.45 6.14
C ALA A 153 8.44 0.11 7.09
N TRP A 154 8.54 -1.15 7.49
CA TRP A 154 9.66 -1.67 8.27
C TRP A 154 11.00 -1.54 7.54
N THR A 155 11.05 -1.90 6.26
CA THR A 155 12.27 -1.80 5.44
C THR A 155 12.73 -0.35 5.27
N VAL A 156 11.80 0.57 4.99
CA VAL A 156 12.09 2.01 4.89
C VAL A 156 12.56 2.58 6.23
N TYR A 157 11.93 2.19 7.33
CA TYR A 157 12.35 2.59 8.67
C TYR A 157 13.78 2.10 8.98
N ARG A 158 14.09 0.84 8.66
CA ARG A 158 15.45 0.29 8.81
C ARG A 158 16.47 1.00 7.94
N GLN A 159 16.16 1.35 6.68
CA GLN A 159 17.07 2.10 5.83
C GLN A 159 17.31 3.52 6.35
N LYS A 160 16.28 4.20 6.90
CA LYS A 160 16.44 5.50 7.58
C LYS A 160 17.36 5.38 8.80
N PHE A 161 17.16 4.34 9.62
CA PHE A 161 18.00 4.06 10.78
C PHE A 161 19.44 3.72 10.39
N ALA A 162 19.63 2.89 9.37
CA ALA A 162 20.94 2.55 8.82
C ALA A 162 21.66 3.78 8.24
N ARG A 163 20.95 4.69 7.56
CA ARG A 163 21.51 5.96 7.08
C ARG A 163 21.92 6.90 8.22
N LEU A 164 21.15 6.95 9.32
CA LEU A 164 21.53 7.71 10.52
C LEU A 164 22.80 7.14 11.17
N PHE A 165 22.93 5.80 11.22
CA PHE A 165 24.16 5.17 11.70
C PHE A 165 25.33 5.32 10.74
N THR A 166 25.12 5.26 9.42
CA THR A 166 26.20 5.46 8.44
C THR A 166 26.66 6.92 8.42
N GLY A 167 25.78 7.89 8.65
CA GLY A 167 26.17 9.30 8.82
C GLY A 167 27.01 9.57 10.07
N TYR A 168 26.75 8.83 11.17
CA TYR A 168 27.51 8.97 12.42
C TYR A 168 28.80 8.14 12.43
N TYR A 169 28.82 6.97 11.80
CA TYR A 169 30.00 6.11 11.70
C TYR A 169 30.91 6.47 10.53
N MET A 170 30.44 7.07 9.43
CA MET A 170 31.33 7.54 8.36
C MET A 170 32.16 8.76 8.79
N LEU A 171 31.69 9.54 9.76
CA LEU A 171 32.47 10.60 10.42
C LEU A 171 33.53 10.08 11.40
N GLN A 172 33.40 8.83 11.89
CA GLN A 172 34.43 8.19 12.74
C GLN A 172 35.32 7.18 12.00
N VAL A 173 34.88 6.64 10.86
CA VAL A 173 35.55 5.52 10.16
C VAL A 173 36.46 5.99 9.00
N VAL A 174 36.73 7.29 8.86
CA VAL A 174 37.91 7.74 8.09
C VAL A 174 39.21 7.58 8.91
N SER A 175 39.14 7.21 10.20
CA SER A 175 40.35 7.13 11.04
C SER A 175 41.05 5.77 11.04
N LYS A 176 40.39 4.60 10.96
CA LYS A 176 41.12 3.32 11.09
C LYS A 176 40.53 2.17 10.29
N LYS A 177 41.27 1.81 9.23
CA LYS A 177 41.53 0.45 8.71
C LYS A 177 40.32 -0.45 8.37
N GLY A 178 40.09 -0.60 7.07
CA GLY A 178 40.13 -1.90 6.36
C GLY A 178 39.04 -2.94 6.63
N LEU A 179 38.27 -3.22 5.56
CA LEU A 179 37.43 -4.41 5.31
C LEU A 179 36.16 -4.58 6.16
N VAL A 180 34.99 -4.33 5.55
CA VAL A 180 33.71 -4.92 5.98
C VAL A 180 32.98 -5.44 4.74
N GLN A 181 32.84 -6.77 4.64
CA GLN A 181 31.99 -7.43 3.65
C GLN A 181 30.50 -7.25 4.02
N PRO A 182 29.59 -7.12 3.05
CA PRO A 182 28.16 -7.06 3.32
C PRO A 182 27.59 -8.42 3.75
N TYR A 183 26.91 -8.44 4.89
CA TYR A 183 26.13 -9.57 5.40
C TYR A 183 24.93 -9.83 4.47
N GLN A 184 24.92 -10.97 3.78
CA GLN A 184 23.73 -11.46 3.09
C GLN A 184 22.76 -12.07 4.11
N GLY A 185 21.75 -11.30 4.50
CA GLY A 185 20.59 -11.81 5.24
C GLY A 185 19.66 -12.55 4.29
N THR A 186 19.83 -13.87 4.22
CA THR A 186 18.94 -14.80 3.52
C THR A 186 17.49 -14.63 3.98
N TYR A 187 16.64 -14.27 3.02
CA TYR A 187 15.19 -14.38 3.12
C TYR A 187 14.82 -15.86 3.31
N ALA A 188 14.38 -16.22 4.51
CA ALA A 188 13.69 -17.49 4.73
C ALA A 188 12.24 -17.34 4.27
N ILE A 189 12.02 -17.43 2.96
CA ILE A 189 10.71 -17.70 2.37
C ILE A 189 10.63 -19.22 2.23
N CYS A 190 9.52 -19.84 2.64
CA CYS A 190 9.21 -21.23 2.29
C CYS A 190 9.30 -21.39 0.76
N LYS A 191 10.35 -22.06 0.30
CA LYS A 191 10.43 -22.68 -1.02
C LYS A 191 9.80 -24.06 -0.97
#